data_AF-A0A2I6QMJ0-F1
#
_entry.id   AF-A0A2I6QMJ0-F1
#
_cell.length_a   1.000
_cell.length_b   1.000
_cell.length_c   1.000
_cell.angle_alpha   90.00
_cell.angle_beta   90.00
_cell.angle_gamma   90.00
#
_symmetry.space_group_name_H-M   'P 1'
#
loop_
_entity.id
_entity.type
_entity.pdbx_description
1 polymer ?
#
loop_
_entity_poly.entity_id
_entity_poly.type
_entity_poly.pdbx_seq_one_letter_code
_entity_poly.pdbx_strand_id
1 'polypeptide(L)'
;MTVHRWLLVSLACLAVWQITGAVESAGLEDVSLDQRHASAQLALAETSLQRVRQVNARVANVISANVVAEYVGDVETAKLRVANVENAGGGEPFAVWLRGAEASARAAEAAWKSAVRANEQKSDTVDPLEVQRLRLLMELAQLNVERGRAIADKPRETQLQWQLGLLHDDVERLKEYVLRNPPASRAHLLWRF
;
A
#
# COMPACT_ATOMS: atom_id res chain seq x y z
N MET A 1 80.34 20.68 5.13
CA MET A 1 79.68 20.42 3.83
C MET A 1 78.47 19.55 4.10
N THR A 2 77.34 20.15 4.50
CA THR A 2 76.20 19.40 5.08
C THR A 2 74.93 20.25 5.09
N VAL A 3 74.45 20.74 3.94
CA VAL A 3 73.11 21.36 3.89
C VAL A 3 72.56 21.24 2.46
N HIS A 4 71.91 20.14 2.07
CA HIS A 4 71.02 20.08 0.88
C HIS A 4 70.33 18.71 0.74
N ARG A 5 69.63 18.24 1.79
CA ARG A 5 68.89 16.96 1.69
C ARG A 5 67.57 16.92 2.48
N TRP A 6 66.97 18.08 2.75
CA TRP A 6 65.73 18.18 3.55
C TRP A 6 64.57 18.94 2.87
N LEU A 7 64.66 19.23 1.57
CA LEU A 7 63.61 20.00 0.86
C LEU A 7 62.78 19.19 -0.15
N LEU A 8 63.04 17.91 -0.34
CA LEU A 8 62.29 17.07 -1.30
C LEU A 8 61.25 16.14 -0.68
N VAL A 9 61.12 16.08 0.64
CA VAL A 9 60.11 15.23 1.31
C VAL A 9 58.80 15.96 1.61
N SER A 10 58.82 17.30 1.71
CA SER A 10 57.60 18.07 2.06
C SER A 10 56.63 18.33 0.91
N LEU A 11 57.01 18.09 -0.35
CA LEU A 11 56.12 18.31 -1.51
C LEU A 11 55.33 17.07 -1.93
N ALA A 12 55.68 15.88 -1.44
CA ALA A 12 54.94 14.64 -1.75
C ALA A 12 53.73 14.40 -0.84
N CYS A 13 53.69 14.99 0.36
CA CYS A 13 52.58 14.79 1.30
C CYS A 13 51.34 15.66 1.01
N LEU A 14 51.46 16.72 0.22
CA LEU A 14 50.33 17.58 -0.15
C LEU A 14 49.55 17.08 -1.38
N ALA A 15 50.13 16.20 -2.20
CA ALA A 15 49.44 15.64 -3.38
C ALA A 15 48.62 14.38 -3.06
N VAL A 16 48.91 13.67 -1.97
CA VAL A 16 48.16 12.46 -1.58
C VAL A 16 46.85 12.81 -0.86
N TRP A 17 46.77 13.98 -0.21
CA TRP A 17 45.55 14.37 0.51
C TRP A 17 44.43 14.90 -0.40
N GLN A 18 44.74 15.33 -1.63
CA GLN A 18 43.72 15.77 -2.59
C GLN A 18 43.09 14.65 -3.43
N ILE A 19 43.62 13.42 -3.38
CA ILE A 19 43.03 12.29 -4.13
C ILE A 19 42.04 11.49 -3.26
N THR A 20 42.17 11.54 -1.94
CA THR A 20 41.21 10.89 -1.01
C THR A 20 39.94 11.70 -0.74
N GLY A 21 39.80 12.91 -1.29
CA GLY A 21 38.58 13.72 -1.15
C GLY A 21 37.56 13.58 -2.28
N ALA A 22 37.91 12.86 -3.36
CA ALA A 22 37.10 12.83 -4.59
C ALA A 22 36.49 11.44 -4.91
N VAL A 23 36.71 10.42 -4.08
CA VAL A 23 36.20 9.05 -4.31
C VAL A 23 35.07 8.67 -3.36
N GLU A 24 34.74 9.51 -2.36
CA GLU A 24 33.65 9.24 -1.39
C GLU A 24 32.42 10.13 -1.63
N SER A 25 32.14 10.46 -2.89
CA SER A 25 30.82 10.97 -3.32
C SER A 25 30.37 10.36 -4.65
N ALA A 26 31.09 9.35 -5.14
CA ALA A 26 30.72 8.60 -6.33
C ALA A 26 30.03 7.30 -5.90
N GLY A 27 28.69 7.29 -5.89
CA GLY A 27 27.92 6.04 -5.96
C GLY A 27 26.90 5.75 -4.87
N LEU A 28 26.58 6.71 -3.98
CA LEU A 28 25.29 6.68 -3.28
C LEU A 28 24.36 7.61 -4.04
N GLU A 29 23.74 7.10 -5.11
CA GLU A 29 22.54 7.72 -5.63
C GLU A 29 21.60 7.93 -4.43
N ASP A 30 21.30 9.20 -4.16
CA ASP A 30 20.41 9.62 -3.08
C ASP A 30 19.02 9.05 -3.40
N VAL A 31 18.78 7.81 -2.94
CA VAL A 31 17.49 7.13 -3.08
C VAL A 31 16.45 8.07 -2.54
N SER A 32 15.58 8.56 -3.44
CA SER A 32 14.63 9.60 -3.09
C SER A 32 13.81 9.17 -1.87
N LEU A 33 13.42 10.14 -1.04
CA LEU A 33 12.59 9.86 0.13
C LEU A 33 11.32 9.08 -0.25
N ASP A 34 10.74 9.39 -1.41
CA ASP A 34 9.58 8.69 -1.97
C ASP A 34 9.89 7.22 -2.30
N GLN A 35 11.07 6.93 -2.86
CA GLN A 35 11.46 5.56 -3.18
C GLN A 35 11.68 4.76 -1.89
N ARG A 36 12.35 5.34 -0.89
CA ARG A 36 12.52 4.72 0.43
C ARG A 36 11.18 4.43 1.09
N HIS A 37 10.26 5.38 1.03
CA HIS A 37 8.93 5.25 1.60
C HIS A 37 8.10 4.16 0.88
N ALA A 38 8.08 4.15 -0.45
CA ALA A 38 7.38 3.13 -1.23
C ALA A 38 7.93 1.72 -0.96
N SER A 39 9.26 1.57 -0.91
CA SER A 39 9.91 0.29 -0.57
C SER A 39 9.60 -0.18 0.85
N ALA A 40 9.56 0.74 1.82
CA ALA A 40 9.16 0.40 3.19
C ALA A 40 7.70 -0.08 3.27
N GLN A 41 6.78 0.55 2.52
CA GLN A 41 5.39 0.11 2.42
C GLN A 41 5.27 -1.28 1.80
N LEU A 42 6.02 -1.56 0.73
CA LEU A 42 6.06 -2.89 0.13
C LEU A 42 6.55 -3.95 1.13
N ALA A 43 7.66 -3.69 1.82
CA ALA A 43 8.21 -4.61 2.81
C ALA A 43 7.22 -4.91 3.94
N LEU A 44 6.47 -3.89 4.39
CA LEU A 44 5.42 -4.04 5.40
C LEU A 44 4.26 -4.93 4.90
N ALA A 45 3.79 -4.71 3.68
CA ALA A 45 2.72 -5.49 3.07
C ALA A 45 3.14 -6.96 2.90
N GLU A 46 4.34 -7.20 2.39
CA GLU A 46 4.89 -8.56 2.21
C GLU A 46 5.06 -9.30 3.54
N THR A 47 5.59 -8.61 4.55
CA THR A 47 5.74 -9.18 5.91
C THR A 47 4.37 -9.53 6.50
N SER A 48 3.37 -8.70 6.28
CA SER A 48 2.01 -8.93 6.77
C SER A 48 1.36 -10.14 6.09
N LEU A 49 1.48 -10.25 4.77
CA LEU A 49 1.01 -11.42 4.01
C LEU A 49 1.74 -12.69 4.44
N GLN A 50 3.06 -12.64 4.63
CA GLN A 50 3.85 -13.77 5.10
C GLN A 50 3.37 -14.23 6.48
N ARG A 51 3.11 -13.30 7.40
CA ARG A 51 2.58 -13.61 8.73
C ARG A 51 1.23 -14.35 8.63
N VAL A 52 0.30 -13.86 7.81
CA VAL A 52 -0.99 -14.50 7.60
C VAL A 52 -0.85 -15.92 7.05
N ARG A 53 0.04 -16.11 6.06
CA ARG A 53 0.33 -17.44 5.52
C ARG A 53 0.92 -18.38 6.55
N GLN A 54 1.83 -17.90 7.40
CA GLN A 54 2.41 -18.70 8.48
C GLN A 54 1.37 -19.12 9.53
N VAL A 55 0.42 -18.26 9.87
CA VAL A 55 -0.68 -18.61 10.78
C VAL A 55 -1.53 -19.74 10.17
N ASN A 56 -1.92 -19.61 8.90
CA ASN A 56 -2.70 -20.63 8.21
C ASN A 56 -1.93 -21.96 7.98
N ALA A 57 -0.61 -21.91 7.89
CA ALA A 57 0.22 -23.11 7.81
C ALA A 57 0.29 -23.88 9.15
N ARG A 58 0.21 -23.18 10.29
CA ARG A 58 0.20 -23.81 11.62
C ARG A 58 -1.16 -24.37 11.99
N VAL A 59 -2.22 -23.67 11.64
CA VAL A 59 -3.60 -24.07 11.89
C VAL A 59 -4.42 -23.77 10.65
N ALA A 60 -4.87 -24.83 9.97
CA ALA A 60 -5.57 -24.71 8.71
C ALA A 60 -6.81 -23.82 8.85
N ASN A 61 -6.93 -22.85 7.94
CA ASN A 61 -8.09 -21.97 7.79
C ASN A 61 -8.43 -21.09 9.01
N VAL A 62 -7.47 -20.75 9.88
CA VAL A 62 -7.70 -19.75 10.93
C VAL A 62 -8.03 -18.37 10.34
N ILE A 63 -7.31 -17.99 9.30
CA ILE A 63 -7.57 -16.76 8.54
C ILE A 63 -8.25 -17.16 7.25
N SER A 64 -9.43 -16.58 7.00
CA SER A 64 -10.23 -16.91 5.82
C SER A 64 -9.50 -16.55 4.52
N ALA A 65 -9.82 -17.26 3.44
CA ALA A 65 -9.24 -17.01 2.13
C ALA A 65 -9.48 -15.56 1.63
N ASN A 66 -10.59 -14.93 2.03
CA ASN A 66 -10.90 -13.54 1.69
C ASN A 66 -9.90 -12.57 2.33
N VAL A 67 -9.60 -12.74 3.62
CA VAL A 67 -8.60 -11.92 4.31
C VAL A 67 -7.21 -12.14 3.71
N VAL A 68 -6.86 -13.38 3.34
CA VAL A 68 -5.59 -13.65 2.62
C VAL A 68 -5.54 -12.88 1.28
N ALA A 69 -6.65 -12.85 0.54
CA ALA A 69 -6.74 -12.14 -0.74
C ALA A 69 -6.60 -10.62 -0.58
N GLU A 70 -7.09 -10.04 0.51
CA GLU A 70 -6.87 -8.62 0.85
C GLU A 70 -5.37 -8.31 1.01
N TYR A 71 -4.63 -9.10 1.80
CA TYR A 71 -3.18 -8.93 1.94
C TYR A 71 -2.41 -9.12 0.63
N VAL A 72 -2.89 -9.98 -0.28
CA VAL A 72 -2.32 -10.09 -1.63
C VAL A 72 -2.55 -8.79 -2.41
N GLY A 73 -3.75 -8.22 -2.33
CA GLY A 73 -4.08 -6.93 -2.94
C GLY A 73 -3.21 -5.78 -2.42
N ASP A 74 -2.91 -5.77 -1.13
CA ASP A 74 -2.02 -4.77 -0.51
C ASP A 74 -0.60 -4.85 -1.06
N VAL A 75 -0.06 -6.07 -1.19
CA VAL A 75 1.28 -6.31 -1.77
C VAL A 75 1.32 -5.85 -3.22
N GLU A 76 0.33 -6.21 -4.04
CA GLU A 76 0.28 -5.79 -5.44
C GLU A 76 0.17 -4.27 -5.58
N THR A 77 -0.63 -3.61 -4.72
CA THR A 77 -0.72 -2.14 -4.68
C THR A 77 0.61 -1.50 -4.31
N ALA A 78 1.32 -2.04 -3.31
CA ALA A 78 2.61 -1.51 -2.89
C ALA A 78 3.70 -1.71 -3.96
N LYS A 79 3.72 -2.85 -4.67
CA LYS A 79 4.62 -3.07 -5.82
C LYS A 79 4.41 -2.04 -6.92
N LEU A 80 3.14 -1.72 -7.22
CA LEU A 80 2.81 -0.69 -8.21
C LEU A 80 3.32 0.70 -7.81
N ARG A 81 3.29 1.03 -6.50
CA ARG A 81 3.83 2.29 -6.00
C ARG A 81 5.35 2.35 -6.17
N VAL A 82 6.06 1.29 -5.83
CA VAL A 82 7.52 1.19 -6.04
C VAL A 82 7.86 1.37 -7.52
N ALA A 83 7.19 0.61 -8.40
CA ALA A 83 7.42 0.71 -9.85
C ALA A 83 7.18 2.13 -10.38
N ASN A 84 6.19 2.86 -9.86
CA ASN A 84 5.93 4.23 -10.34
C ASN A 84 6.98 5.25 -9.86
N VAL A 85 7.53 5.06 -8.67
CA VAL A 85 8.62 5.92 -8.20
C VAL A 85 9.91 5.62 -8.97
N GLU A 86 10.20 4.35 -9.24
CA GLU A 86 11.39 3.92 -9.99
C GLU A 86 11.39 4.38 -11.44
N ASN A 87 10.21 4.47 -12.07
CA ASN A 87 10.11 4.92 -13.46
C ASN A 87 10.35 6.43 -13.66
N ALA A 88 10.68 7.19 -12.60
CA ALA A 88 11.29 8.54 -12.53
C ALA A 88 10.76 9.69 -13.44
N GLY A 89 9.83 9.44 -14.36
CA GLY A 89 9.21 10.42 -15.24
C GLY A 89 7.86 10.93 -14.74
N GLY A 90 7.56 10.77 -13.44
CA GLY A 90 6.25 11.11 -12.89
C GLY A 90 5.16 10.19 -13.43
N GLY A 91 5.31 8.88 -13.25
CA GLY A 91 4.28 7.92 -13.65
C GLY A 91 2.89 8.37 -13.18
N GLU A 92 1.94 8.44 -14.11
CA GLU A 92 0.57 8.94 -13.94
C GLU A 92 -0.03 8.46 -12.60
N PRO A 93 -0.06 9.31 -11.54
CA PRO A 93 -0.55 8.88 -10.24
C PRO A 93 -1.97 8.34 -10.31
N PHE A 94 -2.74 8.80 -11.31
CA PHE A 94 -4.08 8.35 -11.61
C PHE A 94 -4.19 6.84 -11.90
N ALA A 95 -3.22 6.26 -12.62
CA ALA A 95 -3.24 4.84 -12.97
C ALA A 95 -3.17 3.93 -11.73
N VAL A 96 -2.47 4.36 -10.67
CA VAL A 96 -2.45 3.63 -9.37
C VAL A 96 -3.83 3.61 -8.76
N TRP A 97 -4.48 4.77 -8.70
CA TRP A 97 -5.82 4.90 -8.12
C TRP A 97 -6.84 4.10 -8.90
N LEU A 98 -6.76 4.09 -10.23
CA LEU A 98 -7.64 3.27 -11.07
C LEU A 98 -7.45 1.78 -10.80
N ARG A 99 -6.21 1.28 -10.75
CA ARG A 99 -5.93 -0.14 -10.41
C ARG A 99 -6.38 -0.48 -9.00
N GLY A 100 -6.25 0.45 -8.05
CA GLY A 100 -6.77 0.31 -6.68
C GLY A 100 -8.28 0.16 -6.67
N ALA A 101 -9.01 1.04 -7.38
CA ALA A 101 -10.46 0.93 -7.53
C ALA A 101 -10.88 -0.40 -8.18
N GLU A 102 -10.14 -0.88 -9.19
CA GLU A 102 -10.38 -2.18 -9.82
C GLU A 102 -10.17 -3.35 -8.85
N ALA A 103 -9.16 -3.27 -7.97
CA ALA A 103 -8.95 -4.25 -6.93
C ALA A 103 -10.11 -4.26 -5.91
N SER A 104 -10.56 -3.08 -5.47
CA SER A 104 -11.73 -2.94 -4.59
C SER A 104 -13.00 -3.50 -5.20
N ALA A 105 -13.23 -3.29 -6.51
CA ALA A 105 -14.38 -3.87 -7.22
C ALA A 105 -14.34 -5.40 -7.23
N ARG A 106 -13.17 -6.01 -7.50
CA ARG A 106 -13.01 -7.47 -7.43
C ARG A 106 -13.24 -8.02 -6.02
N ALA A 107 -12.77 -7.32 -4.99
CA ALA A 107 -12.96 -7.71 -3.60
C ALA A 107 -14.45 -7.66 -3.19
N ALA A 108 -15.15 -6.58 -3.54
CA ALA A 108 -16.58 -6.44 -3.27
C ALA A 108 -17.41 -7.51 -4.00
N GLU A 109 -17.07 -7.81 -5.27
CA GLU A 109 -17.70 -8.88 -6.02
C GLU A 109 -17.48 -10.27 -5.40
N ALA A 110 -16.25 -10.57 -4.97
CA ALA A 110 -15.93 -11.82 -4.30
C ALA A 110 -16.70 -11.96 -2.97
N ALA A 111 -16.82 -10.89 -2.19
CA ALA A 111 -17.57 -10.87 -0.94
C ALA A 111 -19.07 -11.15 -1.17
N TRP A 112 -19.70 -10.47 -2.14
CA TRP A 112 -21.10 -10.71 -2.50
C TRP A 112 -21.32 -12.16 -2.98
N LYS A 113 -20.49 -12.64 -3.92
CA LYS A 113 -20.58 -14.04 -4.42
C LYS A 113 -20.39 -15.07 -3.32
N SER A 114 -19.51 -14.81 -2.36
CA SER A 114 -19.30 -15.68 -1.21
C SER A 114 -20.53 -15.73 -0.31
N ALA A 115 -21.19 -14.58 -0.05
CA ALA A 115 -22.39 -14.52 0.77
C ALA A 115 -23.58 -15.25 0.12
N VAL A 116 -23.78 -15.06 -1.19
CA VAL A 116 -24.80 -15.79 -1.96
C VAL A 116 -24.56 -17.30 -1.88
N ARG A 117 -23.32 -17.75 -2.13
CA ARG A 117 -22.96 -19.17 -2.06
C ARG A 117 -23.18 -19.77 -0.68
N ALA A 118 -22.92 -19.03 0.40
CA ALA A 118 -23.18 -19.49 1.75
C ALA A 118 -24.67 -19.78 1.98
N ASN A 119 -25.56 -18.92 1.45
CA ASN A 119 -27.01 -19.13 1.52
C ASN A 119 -27.51 -20.27 0.63
N GLU A 120 -26.86 -20.50 -0.52
CA GLU A 120 -27.14 -21.67 -1.37
C GLU A 120 -26.78 -22.99 -0.67
N GLN A 121 -25.68 -23.01 0.09
CA GLN A 121 -25.24 -24.20 0.83
C GLN A 121 -26.08 -24.45 2.08
N LYS A 122 -26.48 -23.38 2.77
CA LYS A 122 -27.32 -23.45 3.96
C LYS A 122 -28.14 -22.17 4.05
N SER A 123 -29.47 -22.30 3.93
CA SER A 123 -30.40 -21.18 4.00
C SER A 123 -30.13 -20.31 5.23
N ASP A 124 -30.23 -18.99 5.04
CA ASP A 124 -30.13 -17.97 6.09
C ASP A 124 -28.81 -18.00 6.88
N THR A 125 -27.73 -18.52 6.27
CA THR A 125 -26.37 -18.41 6.84
C THR A 125 -25.90 -16.97 6.92
N VAL A 126 -26.22 -16.17 5.91
CA VAL A 126 -26.01 -14.73 5.83
C VAL A 126 -27.37 -14.05 5.73
N ASP A 127 -27.60 -13.04 6.57
CA ASP A 127 -28.82 -12.24 6.57
C ASP A 127 -29.12 -11.68 5.16
N PRO A 128 -30.38 -11.75 4.65
CA PRO A 128 -30.74 -11.21 3.34
C PRO A 128 -30.40 -9.72 3.15
N LEU A 129 -30.53 -8.90 4.20
CA LEU A 129 -30.15 -7.49 4.16
C LEU A 129 -28.63 -7.32 4.00
N GLU A 130 -27.84 -8.21 4.59
CA GLU A 130 -26.39 -8.21 4.43
C GLU A 130 -25.98 -8.61 3.01
N VAL A 131 -26.64 -9.62 2.42
CA VAL A 131 -26.44 -9.97 1.01
C VAL A 131 -26.76 -8.78 0.09
N GLN A 132 -27.87 -8.08 0.34
CA GLN A 132 -28.25 -6.88 -0.41
C GLN A 132 -27.25 -5.75 -0.23
N ARG A 133 -26.73 -5.54 0.98
CA ARG A 133 -25.68 -4.55 1.27
C ARG A 133 -24.40 -4.85 0.48
N LEU A 134 -23.95 -6.11 0.48
CA LEU A 134 -22.76 -6.53 -0.27
C LEU A 134 -22.94 -6.37 -1.78
N ARG A 135 -24.13 -6.67 -2.31
CA ARG A 135 -24.46 -6.41 -3.72
C ARG A 135 -24.31 -4.92 -4.06
N LEU A 136 -24.90 -4.03 -3.25
CA LEU A 136 -24.81 -2.58 -3.49
C LEU A 136 -23.37 -2.07 -3.41
N LEU A 137 -22.55 -2.62 -2.51
CA LEU A 137 -21.13 -2.29 -2.45
C LEU A 137 -20.36 -2.72 -3.71
N MET A 138 -20.67 -3.90 -4.24
CA MET A 138 -20.11 -4.39 -5.50
C MET A 138 -20.50 -3.48 -6.67
N GLU A 139 -21.79 -3.12 -6.79
CA GLU A 139 -22.28 -2.20 -7.83
C GLU A 139 -21.61 -0.82 -7.73
N LEU A 140 -21.51 -0.25 -6.52
CA LEU A 140 -20.85 1.03 -6.30
C LEU A 140 -19.36 0.98 -6.68
N ALA A 141 -18.66 -0.10 -6.32
CA ALA A 141 -17.24 -0.25 -6.66
C ALA A 141 -17.03 -0.36 -8.19
N GLN A 142 -17.93 -1.04 -8.90
CA GLN A 142 -17.91 -1.10 -10.37
C GLN A 142 -18.15 0.28 -11.00
N LEU A 143 -19.15 1.03 -10.52
CA LEU A 143 -19.41 2.40 -10.99
C LEU A 143 -18.20 3.32 -10.77
N ASN A 144 -17.48 3.16 -9.67
CA ASN A 144 -16.27 3.91 -9.40
C ASN A 144 -15.14 3.60 -10.39
N VAL A 145 -14.99 2.34 -10.80
CA VAL A 145 -14.05 1.92 -11.87
C VAL A 145 -14.47 2.51 -13.21
N GLU A 146 -15.75 2.41 -13.57
CA GLU A 146 -16.29 2.96 -14.82
C GLU A 146 -16.07 4.47 -14.90
N ARG A 147 -16.38 5.20 -13.82
CA ARG A 147 -16.13 6.63 -13.71
C ARG A 147 -14.65 6.96 -13.84
N GLY A 148 -13.77 6.19 -13.18
CA GLY A 148 -12.33 6.33 -13.31
C GLY A 148 -11.85 6.16 -14.75
N ARG A 149 -12.30 5.11 -15.44
CA ARG A 149 -11.96 4.90 -16.86
C ARG A 149 -12.46 6.04 -17.75
N ALA A 150 -13.70 6.51 -17.52
CA ALA A 150 -14.30 7.59 -18.31
C ALA A 150 -13.58 8.94 -18.16
N ILE A 151 -12.84 9.15 -17.06
CA ILE A 151 -12.10 10.38 -16.81
C ILE A 151 -10.58 10.27 -17.03
N ALA A 152 -10.09 9.13 -17.54
CA ALA A 152 -8.65 8.90 -17.67
C ALA A 152 -7.94 9.98 -18.50
N ASP A 153 -8.53 10.38 -19.62
CA ASP A 153 -7.99 11.42 -20.52
C ASP A 153 -8.45 12.85 -20.17
N LYS A 154 -9.07 13.04 -18.99
CA LYS A 154 -9.57 14.35 -18.55
C LYS A 154 -8.48 15.13 -17.80
N PRO A 155 -8.63 16.46 -17.65
CA PRO A 155 -7.66 17.26 -16.92
C PRO A 155 -7.41 16.74 -15.50
N ARG A 156 -6.19 16.99 -15.00
CA ARG A 156 -5.72 16.51 -13.69
C ARG A 156 -6.65 16.87 -12.53
N GLU A 157 -7.30 18.04 -12.59
CA GLU A 157 -8.27 18.46 -11.59
C GLU A 157 -9.47 17.49 -11.49
N THR A 158 -10.01 17.05 -12.63
CA THR A 158 -11.12 16.07 -12.68
C THR A 158 -10.69 14.72 -12.11
N GLN A 159 -9.48 14.28 -12.44
CA GLN A 159 -8.89 13.06 -11.89
C GLN A 159 -8.75 13.13 -10.35
N LEU A 160 -8.25 14.26 -9.83
CA LEU A 160 -8.09 14.49 -8.39
C LEU A 160 -9.44 14.53 -7.65
N GLN A 161 -10.46 15.17 -8.23
CA GLN A 161 -11.81 15.19 -7.65
C GLN A 161 -12.39 13.78 -7.49
N TRP A 162 -12.15 12.89 -8.46
CA TRP A 162 -12.55 11.49 -8.35
C TRP A 162 -11.75 10.74 -7.27
N GLN A 163 -10.42 10.94 -7.18
CA GLN A 163 -9.59 10.33 -6.13
C GLN A 163 -10.03 10.76 -4.73
N LEU A 164 -10.35 12.05 -4.55
CA LEU A 164 -10.89 12.58 -3.29
C LEU A 164 -12.26 11.97 -2.98
N GLY A 165 -13.10 11.76 -3.99
CA GLY A 165 -14.38 11.06 -3.84
C GLY A 165 -14.21 9.64 -3.30
N LEU A 166 -13.28 8.86 -3.87
CA LEU A 166 -12.98 7.51 -3.37
C LEU A 166 -12.53 7.52 -1.90
N LEU A 167 -11.60 8.41 -1.56
CA LEU A 167 -11.08 8.54 -0.20
C LEU A 167 -12.18 8.96 0.79
N HIS A 168 -13.06 9.87 0.38
CA HIS A 168 -14.19 10.28 1.21
C HIS A 168 -15.11 9.09 1.50
N ASP A 169 -15.47 8.32 0.48
CA ASP A 169 -16.30 7.12 0.62
C ASP A 169 -15.64 6.07 1.53
N ASP A 170 -14.33 5.86 1.42
CA ASP A 170 -13.57 4.96 2.29
C ASP A 170 -13.60 5.42 3.75
N VAL A 171 -13.43 6.71 3.99
CA VAL A 171 -13.48 7.29 5.34
C VAL A 171 -14.87 7.15 5.95
N GLU A 172 -15.94 7.44 5.20
CA GLU A 172 -17.32 7.28 5.68
C GLU A 172 -17.64 5.81 5.99
N ARG A 173 -17.21 4.87 5.14
CA ARG A 173 -17.34 3.43 5.42
C ARG A 173 -16.59 3.03 6.68
N LEU A 174 -15.36 3.52 6.87
CA LEU A 174 -14.56 3.21 8.05
C LEU A 174 -15.21 3.76 9.33
N LYS A 175 -15.74 4.98 9.30
CA LYS A 175 -16.50 5.56 10.42
C LYS A 175 -17.70 4.68 10.78
N GLU A 176 -18.49 4.29 9.79
CA GLU A 176 -19.65 3.41 9.99
C GLU A 176 -19.24 2.06 10.59
N TYR A 177 -18.15 1.47 10.07
CA TYR A 177 -17.61 0.21 10.59
C TYR A 177 -17.21 0.33 12.06
N VAL A 178 -16.49 1.40 12.43
CA VAL A 178 -16.07 1.65 13.82
C VAL A 178 -17.26 1.90 14.74
N LEU A 179 -18.30 2.59 14.26
CA LEU A 179 -19.53 2.81 15.03
C LEU A 179 -20.29 1.51 15.30
N ARG A 180 -20.35 0.60 14.31
CA ARG A 180 -20.99 -0.72 14.45
C ARG A 180 -20.16 -1.71 15.27
N ASN A 181 -18.84 -1.57 15.25
CA ASN A 181 -17.89 -2.45 15.93
C ASN A 181 -17.06 -1.64 16.93
N PRO A 182 -17.67 -1.10 17.99
CA PRO A 182 -16.92 -0.33 18.97
C PRO A 182 -15.83 -1.24 19.55
N PRO A 183 -14.59 -0.74 19.70
CA PRO A 183 -13.51 -1.55 20.23
C PRO A 183 -13.91 -2.07 21.62
N ALA A 184 -13.75 -3.38 21.84
CA ALA A 184 -14.06 -4.06 23.10
C ALA A 184 -13.33 -3.43 24.32
N SER A 185 -12.29 -2.63 24.07
CA SER A 185 -11.47 -1.97 25.10
C SER A 185 -12.17 -0.87 25.90
N ARG A 186 -13.38 -0.42 25.54
CA ARG A 186 -14.16 0.47 26.43
C ARG A 186 -14.63 -0.20 27.72
N ALA A 187 -14.58 -1.54 27.83
CA ALA A 187 -14.86 -2.26 29.07
C ALA A 187 -13.67 -2.30 30.06
N HIS A 188 -12.44 -1.93 29.66
CA HIS A 188 -11.24 -2.07 30.50
C HIS A 188 -10.77 -0.77 31.18
N LEU A 189 -11.47 0.36 31.00
CA LEU A 189 -11.10 1.64 31.64
C LEU A 189 -11.77 1.89 33.01
N LEU A 190 -12.55 0.95 33.54
CA LEU A 190 -13.20 1.07 34.86
C LEU A 190 -12.44 0.41 36.03
N TRP A 191 -11.23 -0.11 35.83
CA TRP A 191 -10.44 -0.76 36.88
C TRP A 191 -9.04 -0.17 37.09
N ARG A 192 -8.89 1.16 36.94
CA ARG A 192 -7.70 1.87 37.41
C ARG A 192 -8.07 3.26 37.89
N PHE A 193 -8.58 3.36 39.12
CA PHE A 193 -8.13 4.28 40.18
C PHE A 193 -8.63 3.73 41.52
#